data_AF-A0A7V9AKM1-F1
#
_entry.id   AF-A0A7V9AKM1-F1
#
_cell.length_a   1.000
_cell.length_b   1.000
_cell.length_c   1.000
_cell.angle_alpha   90.00
_cell.angle_beta   90.00
_cell.angle_gamma   90.00
#
_symmetry.space_group_name_H-M   'P 1'
#
loop_
_entity.id
_entity.type
_entity.pdbx_description
1 polymer ?
#
loop_
_entity_poly.entity_id
_entity_poly.type
_entity_poly.pdbx_seq_one_letter_code
_entity_poly.pdbx_strand_id
1 'polypeptide(L)'
;PRLALTLTDTAFEIAQPLVAGRYEITVSNTGTLESSHFALGKIPDNVTDAQYEEWLTAITSGKDATEALSFEAIAFVGVPDWPQPDANVTGVVDIEPGRYFLFDPFSGRKEQTIIVEGDGIDVASPEPEADLTVVLREMEIVLSETTFTSKPMRWKIENTGSMSHEVAVIPVSPDFTEEHLQLLITLPEDATPPPGVPELIYQPTAAIGILAGQHTSWLDVHLKPGRYLAVCMLPFSTGYPHAMDGMYRFLDVA
;
A
#
# COMPACT_ATOMS: atom_id res chain seq x y z
N PRO A 1 4.97 -20.11 -2.05
CA PRO A 1 6.41 -19.90 -1.77
C PRO A 1 6.58 -18.79 -0.73
N ARG A 2 7.77 -18.62 -0.13
CA ARG A 2 8.04 -17.50 0.79
C ARG A 2 8.93 -16.45 0.13
N LEU A 3 8.61 -15.19 0.35
CA LEU A 3 9.38 -14.03 -0.11
C LEU A 3 9.77 -13.19 1.09
N ALA A 4 11.05 -12.86 1.21
CA ALA A 4 11.54 -11.90 2.19
C ALA A 4 11.95 -10.63 1.44
N LEU A 5 11.46 -9.49 1.93
CA LEU A 5 11.85 -8.16 1.48
C LEU A 5 12.32 -7.37 2.71
N THR A 6 13.56 -6.91 2.71
CA THR A 6 14.11 -6.10 3.79
C THR A 6 14.25 -4.65 3.34
N LEU A 7 13.74 -3.74 4.16
CA LEU A 7 13.91 -2.31 4.03
C LEU A 7 15.07 -1.87 4.94
N THR A 8 16.09 -1.27 4.35
CA THR A 8 17.14 -0.53 5.07
C THR A 8 16.88 0.96 4.95
N ASP A 9 17.72 1.84 5.51
CA ASP A 9 17.53 3.29 5.34
C ASP A 9 17.75 3.78 3.89
N THR A 10 18.37 2.97 3.02
CA THR A 10 18.80 3.44 1.70
C THR A 10 18.47 2.50 0.54
N ALA A 11 18.03 1.28 0.84
CA ALA A 11 17.82 0.25 -0.17
C ALA A 11 16.74 -0.75 0.23
N PHE A 12 16.23 -1.44 -0.79
CA PHE A 12 15.49 -2.68 -0.69
C PHE A 12 16.43 -3.87 -0.86
N GLU A 13 16.24 -4.91 -0.06
CA GLU A 13 16.93 -6.19 -0.23
C GLU A 13 15.89 -7.28 -0.47
N ILE A 14 15.94 -7.86 -1.66
CA ILE A 14 15.03 -8.93 -2.09
C ILE A 14 15.85 -9.97 -2.86
N ALA A 15 15.62 -11.24 -2.57
CA ALA A 15 16.35 -12.32 -3.24
C ALA A 15 15.95 -12.40 -4.73
N GLN A 16 16.95 -12.55 -5.60
CA GLN A 16 16.79 -12.69 -7.05
C GLN A 16 17.52 -13.95 -7.54
N PRO A 17 17.09 -14.59 -8.64
CA PRO A 17 15.94 -14.22 -9.48
C PRO A 17 14.61 -14.52 -8.79
N LEU A 18 13.60 -13.68 -9.03
CA LEU A 18 12.22 -13.92 -8.60
C LEU A 18 11.47 -14.68 -9.70
N VAL A 19 10.64 -15.63 -9.29
CA VAL A 19 9.76 -16.38 -10.21
C VAL A 19 8.31 -16.00 -9.94
N ALA A 20 7.44 -16.16 -10.93
CA ALA A 20 6.03 -15.89 -10.77
C ALA A 20 5.38 -16.87 -9.78
N GLY A 21 4.39 -16.39 -9.05
CA GLY A 21 3.60 -17.19 -8.13
C GLY A 21 2.96 -16.38 -7.00
N ARG A 22 2.18 -17.10 -6.18
CA ARG A 22 1.59 -16.59 -4.95
C ARG A 22 2.56 -16.75 -3.79
N TYR A 23 2.99 -15.63 -3.19
CA TYR A 23 3.99 -15.59 -2.14
C TYR A 23 3.38 -15.23 -0.79
N GLU A 24 3.67 -16.04 0.23
CA GLU A 24 3.70 -15.54 1.61
C GLU A 24 4.88 -14.57 1.72
N ILE A 25 4.61 -13.28 1.86
CA ILE A 25 5.64 -12.25 1.93
C ILE A 25 5.81 -11.78 3.38
N THR A 26 7.07 -11.69 3.81
CA THR A 26 7.47 -10.96 5.02
C THR A 26 8.27 -9.74 4.59
N VAL A 27 7.81 -8.57 5.02
CA VAL A 27 8.52 -7.31 4.84
C VAL A 27 9.07 -6.88 6.19
N SER A 28 10.39 -6.72 6.27
CA SER A 28 11.11 -6.36 7.49
C SER A 28 11.74 -4.99 7.34
N ASN A 29 11.69 -4.15 8.37
CA ASN A 29 12.46 -2.92 8.41
C ASN A 29 13.62 -3.07 9.38
N THR A 30 14.83 -3.15 8.85
CA THR A 30 16.08 -3.18 9.64
C THR A 30 16.77 -1.81 9.66
N GLY A 31 16.14 -0.81 9.09
CA GLY A 31 16.54 0.58 9.16
C GLY A 31 15.97 1.29 10.39
N THR A 32 16.16 2.60 10.42
CA THR A 32 15.69 3.52 11.46
C THR A 32 14.50 4.37 11.02
N LEU A 33 14.14 4.36 9.72
CA LEU A 33 13.08 5.19 9.17
C LEU A 33 11.69 4.66 9.54
N GLU A 34 10.90 5.51 10.21
CA GLU A 34 9.53 5.23 10.62
C GLU A 34 8.52 5.38 9.46
N SER A 35 8.81 6.27 8.50
CA SER A 35 8.03 6.46 7.27
C SER A 35 8.51 5.50 6.18
N SER A 36 8.23 4.21 6.35
CA SER A 36 8.63 3.16 5.40
C SER A 36 7.46 2.71 4.52
N HIS A 37 7.04 3.59 3.62
CA HIS A 37 6.02 3.32 2.59
C HIS A 37 6.70 2.93 1.29
N PHE A 38 6.24 1.89 0.62
CA PHE A 38 6.77 1.51 -0.67
C PHE A 38 5.72 0.79 -1.52
N ALA A 39 5.98 0.67 -2.81
CA ALA A 39 5.13 -0.10 -3.70
C ALA A 39 5.93 -0.93 -4.69
N LEU A 40 5.38 -2.08 -5.03
CA LEU A 40 5.88 -3.00 -6.04
C LEU A 40 4.79 -3.15 -7.11
N GLY A 41 5.12 -2.91 -8.37
CA GLY A 41 4.13 -3.03 -9.44
C GLY A 41 4.72 -3.46 -10.78
N LYS A 42 3.93 -4.22 -11.53
CA LYS A 42 4.32 -4.70 -12.85
C LYS A 42 4.17 -3.57 -13.87
N ILE A 43 5.26 -3.26 -14.56
CA ILE A 43 5.27 -2.36 -15.71
C ILE A 43 4.53 -3.04 -16.86
N PRO A 44 3.62 -2.35 -17.57
CA PRO A 44 2.90 -2.93 -18.70
C PRO A 44 3.85 -3.51 -19.77
N ASP A 45 3.53 -4.71 -20.27
CA ASP A 45 4.39 -5.46 -21.19
C ASP A 45 4.59 -4.76 -22.55
N ASN A 46 3.71 -3.82 -22.89
CA ASN A 46 3.83 -3.00 -24.10
C ASN A 46 4.78 -1.80 -23.95
N VAL A 47 5.25 -1.49 -22.73
CA VAL A 47 6.23 -0.43 -22.50
C VAL A 47 7.61 -0.95 -22.87
N THR A 48 8.27 -0.29 -23.81
CA THR A 48 9.65 -0.63 -24.22
C THR A 48 10.67 -0.17 -23.18
N ASP A 49 11.90 -0.72 -23.23
CA ASP A 49 12.99 -0.30 -22.35
C ASP A 49 13.28 1.20 -22.46
N ALA A 50 13.28 1.75 -23.67
CA ALA A 50 13.52 3.18 -23.88
C ALA A 50 12.43 4.04 -23.23
N GLN A 51 11.17 3.65 -23.34
CA GLN A 51 10.05 4.34 -22.70
C GLN A 51 10.10 4.24 -21.17
N TYR A 52 10.52 3.08 -20.66
CA TYR A 52 10.70 2.88 -19.23
C TYR A 52 11.84 3.73 -18.66
N GLU A 53 13.00 3.78 -19.32
CA GLU A 53 14.13 4.63 -18.91
C GLU A 53 13.79 6.13 -19.00
N GLU A 54 13.04 6.54 -20.02
CA GLU A 54 12.51 7.90 -20.12
C GLU A 54 11.59 8.21 -18.93
N TRP A 55 10.71 7.27 -18.58
CA TRP A 55 9.82 7.40 -17.42
C TRP A 55 10.58 7.47 -16.10
N LEU A 56 11.57 6.59 -15.87
CA LEU A 56 12.44 6.63 -14.68
C LEU A 56 13.17 7.97 -14.55
N THR A 57 13.68 8.51 -15.67
CA THR A 57 14.30 9.84 -15.70
C THR A 57 13.30 10.95 -15.38
N ALA A 58 12.06 10.83 -15.87
CA ALA A 58 11.01 11.81 -15.61
C ALA A 58 10.60 11.85 -14.13
N ILE A 59 10.38 10.69 -13.51
CA ILE A 59 9.95 10.62 -12.09
C ILE A 59 11.03 11.08 -11.13
N THR A 60 12.30 10.76 -11.40
CA THR A 60 13.44 11.24 -10.60
C THR A 60 13.68 12.75 -10.76
N SER A 61 13.10 13.36 -11.79
CA SER A 61 13.13 14.81 -12.03
C SER A 61 11.86 15.53 -11.53
N GLY A 62 10.97 14.85 -10.80
CA GLY A 62 9.76 15.41 -10.20
C GLY A 62 8.55 15.50 -11.13
N LYS A 63 8.47 14.68 -12.17
CA LYS A 63 7.26 14.53 -13.00
C LYS A 63 6.52 13.24 -12.64
N ASP A 64 5.21 13.19 -12.80
CA ASP A 64 4.43 12.01 -12.41
C ASP A 64 4.13 11.03 -13.57
N ALA A 65 4.46 11.41 -14.81
CA ALA A 65 4.21 10.59 -16.00
C ALA A 65 5.04 11.01 -17.23
N THR A 66 5.06 10.13 -18.22
CA THR A 66 5.41 10.40 -19.62
C THR A 66 4.21 10.06 -20.52
N GLU A 67 4.32 10.29 -21.83
CA GLU A 67 3.29 9.85 -22.79
C GLU A 67 3.14 8.31 -22.81
N ALA A 68 4.21 7.58 -22.47
CA ALA A 68 4.25 6.14 -22.56
C ALA A 68 3.86 5.42 -21.27
N LEU A 69 4.06 6.04 -20.10
CA LEU A 69 3.84 5.41 -18.81
C LEU A 69 3.45 6.45 -17.75
N SER A 70 2.46 6.12 -16.93
CA SER A 70 2.07 6.85 -15.73
C SER A 70 1.99 5.86 -14.56
N PHE A 71 2.00 6.36 -13.33
CA PHE A 71 1.83 5.51 -12.15
C PHE A 71 0.52 4.70 -12.19
N GLU A 72 -0.59 5.30 -12.63
CA GLU A 72 -1.89 4.63 -12.72
C GLU A 72 -1.91 3.43 -13.69
N ALA A 73 -1.01 3.42 -14.68
CA ALA A 73 -0.89 2.31 -15.63
C ALA A 73 -0.07 1.13 -15.08
N ILE A 74 0.58 1.27 -13.93
CA ILE A 74 1.38 0.20 -13.32
C ILE A 74 0.46 -0.71 -12.52
N ALA A 75 0.57 -2.02 -12.77
CA ALA A 75 -0.18 -3.04 -12.03
C ALA A 75 0.48 -3.30 -10.66
N PHE A 76 0.25 -2.38 -9.72
CA PHE A 76 0.71 -2.50 -8.33
C PHE A 76 0.00 -3.62 -7.58
N VAL A 77 0.78 -4.39 -6.80
CA VAL A 77 0.31 -5.67 -6.22
C VAL A 77 -0.15 -5.58 -4.76
N GLY A 78 -0.11 -4.40 -4.14
CA GLY A 78 -0.55 -4.19 -2.74
C GLY A 78 0.25 -5.00 -1.72
N VAL A 79 1.58 -4.88 -1.73
CA VAL A 79 2.45 -5.51 -0.72
C VAL A 79 2.11 -5.06 0.71
N PRO A 80 2.24 -5.92 1.74
CA PRO A 80 2.22 -5.48 3.13
C PRO A 80 3.25 -4.38 3.37
N ASP A 81 2.83 -3.32 4.04
CA ASP A 81 3.57 -2.06 4.03
C ASP A 81 3.64 -1.40 5.42
N TRP A 82 4.41 -0.31 5.54
CA TRP A 82 4.68 0.41 6.79
C TRP A 82 5.29 -0.43 7.94
N PRO A 83 6.25 -1.34 7.69
CA PRO A 83 6.97 -1.98 8.79
C PRO A 83 7.72 -0.93 9.63
N GLN A 84 7.41 -0.89 10.93
CA GLN A 84 8.14 -0.09 11.91
C GLN A 84 9.60 -0.55 12.01
N PRO A 85 10.54 0.31 12.42
CA PRO A 85 11.90 -0.11 12.73
C PRO A 85 11.92 -1.35 13.64
N ASP A 86 12.77 -2.32 13.29
CA ASP A 86 12.90 -3.62 13.96
C ASP A 86 11.61 -4.48 13.98
N ALA A 87 10.65 -4.17 13.11
CA ALA A 87 9.39 -4.90 12.98
C ALA A 87 9.19 -5.49 11.59
N ASN A 88 8.20 -6.39 11.51
CA ASN A 88 7.79 -7.05 10.28
C ASN A 88 6.30 -6.85 10.06
N VAL A 89 5.91 -6.77 8.80
CA VAL A 89 4.53 -6.95 8.33
C VAL A 89 4.48 -8.13 7.37
N THR A 90 3.37 -8.86 7.37
CA THR A 90 3.24 -10.08 6.57
C THR A 90 1.91 -10.12 5.84
N GLY A 91 1.88 -10.93 4.79
CA GLY A 91 0.68 -11.10 3.97
C GLY A 91 0.94 -12.04 2.82
N VAL A 92 0.04 -12.00 1.83
CA VAL A 92 0.16 -12.78 0.61
C VAL A 92 0.01 -11.86 -0.58
N VAL A 93 0.88 -12.01 -1.57
CA VAL A 93 0.83 -11.28 -2.83
C VAL A 93 0.94 -12.23 -4.01
N ASP A 94 0.24 -11.84 -5.07
CA ASP A 94 0.30 -12.51 -6.36
C ASP A 94 1.28 -11.75 -7.26
N ILE A 95 2.30 -12.45 -7.76
CA ILE A 95 3.35 -11.88 -8.61
C ILE A 95 3.35 -12.64 -9.94
N GLU A 96 3.04 -11.93 -11.02
CA GLU A 96 3.06 -12.44 -12.39
C GLU A 96 4.47 -12.32 -13.02
N PRO A 97 4.75 -13.02 -14.13
CA PRO A 97 5.96 -12.78 -14.90
C PRO A 97 5.95 -11.37 -15.49
N GLY A 98 7.13 -10.74 -15.54
CA GLY A 98 7.30 -9.43 -16.16
C GLY A 98 8.36 -8.56 -15.51
N ARG A 99 8.41 -7.30 -15.95
CA ARG A 99 9.26 -6.27 -15.37
C ARG A 99 8.49 -5.52 -14.28
N TYR A 100 9.08 -5.42 -13.10
CA TYR A 100 8.51 -4.76 -11.95
C TYR A 100 9.33 -3.54 -11.55
N PHE A 101 8.65 -2.53 -11.04
CA PHE A 101 9.21 -1.35 -10.42
C PHE A 101 8.93 -1.39 -8.92
N LEU A 102 9.99 -1.23 -8.12
CA LEU A 102 9.96 -1.16 -6.67
C LEU A 102 10.51 0.19 -6.23
N PHE A 103 9.75 0.96 -5.46
CA PHE A 103 10.15 2.31 -5.06
C PHE A 103 9.54 2.72 -3.70
N ASP A 104 10.14 3.75 -3.09
CA ASP A 104 9.68 4.41 -1.87
C ASP A 104 9.52 5.91 -2.15
N PRO A 105 8.32 6.49 -1.98
CA PRO A 105 8.08 7.90 -2.27
C PRO A 105 8.56 8.87 -1.19
N PHE A 106 9.00 8.41 -0.01
CA PHE A 106 9.31 9.28 1.14
C PHE A 106 10.77 9.23 1.57
N SER A 107 11.34 8.04 1.67
CA SER A 107 12.55 7.79 2.46
C SER A 107 13.85 7.91 1.65
N GLY A 108 13.74 8.09 0.34
CA GLY A 108 14.89 8.18 -0.57
C GLY A 108 15.60 6.84 -0.84
N ARG A 109 14.99 5.71 -0.44
CA ARG A 109 15.46 4.38 -0.87
C ARG A 109 15.54 4.33 -2.39
N LYS A 110 16.68 3.86 -2.89
CA LYS A 110 16.88 3.76 -4.34
C LYS A 110 15.88 2.77 -4.94
N GLU A 111 15.19 3.22 -5.97
CA GLU A 111 14.27 2.40 -6.76
C GLU A 111 14.99 1.21 -7.41
N GLN A 112 14.26 0.12 -7.62
CA GLN A 112 14.77 -1.10 -8.22
C GLN A 112 13.86 -1.58 -9.34
N THR A 113 14.49 -2.07 -10.41
CA THR A 113 13.81 -2.85 -11.45
C THR A 113 14.02 -4.32 -11.17
N ILE A 114 12.94 -5.08 -11.08
CA ILE A 114 12.94 -6.52 -10.81
C ILE A 114 12.40 -7.24 -12.03
N ILE A 115 13.07 -8.30 -12.47
CA ILE A 115 12.57 -9.19 -13.52
C ILE A 115 12.03 -10.45 -12.85
N VAL A 116 10.77 -10.76 -13.13
CA VAL A 116 10.08 -11.95 -12.64
C VAL A 116 9.91 -12.93 -13.81
N GLU A 117 10.46 -14.13 -13.64
CA GLU A 117 10.44 -15.18 -14.67
C GLU A 117 9.34 -16.24 -14.39
N GLY A 118 9.04 -17.09 -15.37
CA GLY A 118 8.14 -18.24 -15.21
C GLY A 118 6.82 -18.12 -15.96
N ASP A 119 5.94 -19.11 -15.75
CA ASP A 119 4.73 -19.32 -16.58
C ASP A 119 3.46 -18.63 -16.04
N GLY A 120 3.53 -17.97 -14.88
CA GLY A 120 2.36 -17.36 -14.24
C GLY A 120 2.10 -17.81 -12.81
N ILE A 121 1.01 -17.30 -12.25
CA ILE A 121 0.43 -17.85 -11.03
C ILE A 121 -0.42 -19.05 -11.44
N ASP A 122 -0.22 -20.19 -10.77
CA ASP A 122 -1.08 -21.33 -10.94
C ASP A 122 -2.48 -21.00 -10.39
N VAL A 123 -3.42 -20.67 -11.28
CA VAL A 123 -4.81 -20.33 -10.94
C VAL A 123 -5.57 -21.48 -10.27
N ALA A 124 -5.06 -22.71 -10.33
CA ALA A 124 -5.61 -23.83 -9.58
C ALA A 124 -5.19 -23.82 -8.10
N SER A 125 -4.16 -23.03 -7.74
CA SER A 125 -3.77 -22.84 -6.34
C SER A 125 -4.83 -22.04 -5.60
N PRO A 126 -5.41 -22.59 -4.52
CA PRO A 126 -6.46 -21.91 -3.78
C PRO A 126 -5.96 -20.58 -3.19
N GLU A 127 -6.88 -19.62 -3.10
CA GLU A 127 -6.62 -18.40 -2.33
C GLU A 127 -6.40 -18.73 -0.84
N PRO A 128 -5.59 -17.93 -0.13
CA PRO A 128 -5.51 -18.02 1.32
C PRO A 128 -6.90 -17.77 1.93
N GLU A 129 -7.23 -18.52 2.98
CA GLU A 129 -8.40 -18.21 3.81
C GLU A 129 -8.25 -16.81 4.42
N ALA A 130 -9.36 -16.07 4.53
CA ALA A 130 -9.40 -14.73 5.11
C ALA A 130 -10.54 -14.63 6.13
N ASP A 131 -10.30 -13.90 7.22
CA ASP A 131 -11.29 -13.60 8.24
C ASP A 131 -12.22 -12.44 7.84
N LEU A 132 -11.72 -11.53 6.98
CA LEU A 132 -12.41 -10.32 6.55
C LEU A 132 -12.13 -10.04 5.08
N THR A 133 -13.11 -9.50 4.36
CA THR A 133 -12.91 -8.92 3.04
C THR A 133 -13.04 -7.39 3.12
N VAL A 134 -12.04 -6.70 2.60
CA VAL A 134 -12.01 -5.25 2.41
C VAL A 134 -12.07 -4.99 0.92
N VAL A 135 -13.14 -4.35 0.46
CA VAL A 135 -13.30 -4.00 -0.95
C VAL A 135 -12.93 -2.54 -1.15
N LEU A 136 -12.00 -2.29 -2.06
CA LEU A 136 -11.67 -0.97 -2.56
C LEU A 136 -12.42 -0.75 -3.86
N ARG A 137 -12.99 0.45 -4.00
CA ARG A 137 -13.55 0.98 -5.24
C ARG A 137 -13.39 2.49 -5.21
N GLU A 138 -13.77 3.15 -6.29
CA GLU A 138 -13.56 4.59 -6.44
C GLU A 138 -14.02 5.37 -5.21
N MET A 139 -13.03 5.97 -4.54
CA MET A 139 -13.18 6.81 -3.35
C MET A 139 -13.86 6.12 -2.16
N GLU A 140 -13.80 4.80 -2.09
CA GLU A 140 -14.46 4.05 -1.04
C GLU A 140 -13.68 2.83 -0.55
N ILE A 141 -13.58 2.72 0.79
CA ILE A 141 -13.19 1.51 1.49
C ILE A 141 -14.45 0.86 2.04
N VAL A 142 -14.71 -0.40 1.71
CA VAL A 142 -15.86 -1.17 2.21
C VAL A 142 -15.35 -2.31 3.06
N LEU A 143 -15.66 -2.28 4.36
CA LEU A 143 -15.44 -3.43 5.25
C LEU A 143 -16.77 -4.14 5.51
N SER A 144 -16.80 -5.47 5.48
CA SER A 144 -18.01 -6.23 5.80
C SER A 144 -18.43 -6.10 7.27
N GLU A 145 -17.49 -5.76 8.14
CA GLU A 145 -17.69 -5.48 9.57
C GLU A 145 -16.78 -4.31 9.99
N THR A 146 -17.25 -3.47 10.91
CA THR A 146 -16.48 -2.32 11.42
C THR A 146 -16.16 -2.44 12.91
N THR A 147 -16.50 -3.57 13.53
CA THR A 147 -16.17 -3.87 14.92
C THR A 147 -15.67 -5.30 15.02
N PHE A 148 -14.48 -5.49 15.57
CA PHE A 148 -13.88 -6.82 15.68
C PHE A 148 -13.12 -6.98 17.00
N THR A 149 -12.76 -8.22 17.32
CA THR A 149 -11.91 -8.50 18.48
C THR A 149 -10.44 -8.37 18.09
N SER A 150 -9.59 -8.09 19.07
CA SER A 150 -8.13 -8.00 18.93
C SER A 150 -7.42 -9.33 18.58
N LYS A 151 -8.12 -10.32 18.01
CA LYS A 151 -7.47 -11.54 17.52
C LYS A 151 -6.66 -11.24 16.25
N PRO A 152 -5.57 -11.98 15.98
CA PRO A 152 -4.95 -11.97 14.65
C PRO A 152 -5.98 -12.35 13.58
N MET A 153 -5.95 -11.63 12.45
CA MET A 153 -6.84 -11.83 11.31
C MET A 153 -6.06 -11.76 10.01
N ARG A 154 -6.52 -12.47 8.99
CA ARG A 154 -6.11 -12.23 7.61
C ARG A 154 -7.21 -11.47 6.88
N TRP A 155 -6.87 -10.31 6.32
CA TRP A 155 -7.76 -9.53 5.49
C TRP A 155 -7.48 -9.86 4.03
N LYS A 156 -8.52 -10.16 3.25
CA LYS A 156 -8.48 -10.14 1.78
C LYS A 156 -8.83 -8.72 1.35
N ILE A 157 -7.91 -8.03 0.68
CA ILE A 157 -8.14 -6.71 0.11
C ILE A 157 -8.32 -6.85 -1.39
N GLU A 158 -9.51 -6.51 -1.88
CA GLU A 158 -9.86 -6.60 -3.30
C GLU A 158 -10.11 -5.20 -3.85
N ASN A 159 -9.31 -4.76 -4.80
CA ASN A 159 -9.63 -3.55 -5.54
C ASN A 159 -10.53 -3.91 -6.72
N THR A 160 -11.82 -3.62 -6.58
CA THR A 160 -12.84 -3.82 -7.62
C THR A 160 -13.10 -2.57 -8.46
N GLY A 161 -12.43 -1.48 -8.12
CA GLY A 161 -12.43 -0.26 -8.91
C GLY A 161 -11.43 -0.33 -10.07
N SER A 162 -11.48 0.72 -10.89
CA SER A 162 -10.57 0.99 -11.99
C SER A 162 -9.32 1.77 -11.56
N MET A 163 -9.41 2.53 -10.46
CA MET A 163 -8.30 3.31 -9.91
C MET A 163 -7.44 2.49 -8.96
N SER A 164 -6.17 2.83 -8.88
CA SER A 164 -5.23 2.35 -7.88
C SER A 164 -5.59 2.94 -6.52
N HIS A 165 -5.48 2.14 -5.48
CA HIS A 165 -5.80 2.53 -4.11
C HIS A 165 -4.79 1.94 -3.13
N GLU A 166 -4.72 2.50 -1.94
CA GLU A 166 -4.00 1.93 -0.80
C GLU A 166 -4.93 1.88 0.40
N VAL A 167 -4.51 1.17 1.45
CA VAL A 167 -5.18 1.24 2.75
C VAL A 167 -4.14 1.31 3.85
N ALA A 168 -4.18 2.41 4.61
CA ALA A 168 -3.50 2.54 5.89
C ALA A 168 -4.52 2.49 7.03
N VAL A 169 -4.25 1.70 8.06
CA VAL A 169 -5.06 1.61 9.29
C VAL A 169 -4.32 2.28 10.44
N ILE A 170 -4.82 3.43 10.85
CA ILE A 170 -4.14 4.36 11.76
C ILE A 170 -4.93 4.42 13.08
N PRO A 171 -4.27 4.24 14.24
CA PRO A 171 -4.94 4.44 15.52
C PRO A 171 -5.33 5.92 15.67
N VAL A 172 -6.56 6.16 16.10
CA VAL A 172 -7.06 7.51 16.37
C VAL A 172 -7.64 7.59 17.77
N SER A 173 -7.72 8.79 18.33
CA SER A 173 -8.34 8.98 19.64
C SER A 173 -9.84 8.63 19.58
N PRO A 174 -10.46 8.19 20.70
CA PRO A 174 -11.87 7.82 20.70
C PRO A 174 -12.83 8.95 20.25
N ASP A 175 -12.42 10.20 20.45
CA ASP A 175 -13.11 11.43 20.07
C ASP A 175 -12.72 11.97 18.68
N PHE A 176 -11.86 11.28 17.94
CA PHE A 176 -11.56 11.64 16.55
C PHE A 176 -12.80 11.42 15.67
N THR A 177 -13.15 12.42 14.85
CA THR A 177 -14.37 12.41 14.03
C THR A 177 -14.04 12.64 12.56
N GLU A 178 -15.05 12.46 11.71
CA GLU A 178 -14.99 12.80 10.29
C GLU A 178 -14.68 14.29 10.07
N GLU A 179 -15.29 15.19 10.86
CA GLU A 179 -15.03 16.62 10.76
C GLU A 179 -13.58 16.96 11.11
N HIS A 180 -12.98 16.27 12.08
CA HIS A 180 -11.55 16.39 12.37
C HIS A 180 -10.70 15.95 11.17
N LEU A 181 -11.02 14.81 10.56
CA LEU A 181 -10.32 14.32 9.37
C LEU A 181 -10.41 15.33 8.22
N GLN A 182 -11.62 15.74 7.86
CA GLN A 182 -11.87 16.68 6.75
C GLN A 182 -11.14 18.01 6.95
N LEU A 183 -11.09 18.51 8.18
CA LEU A 183 -10.32 19.69 8.51
C LEU A 183 -8.82 19.43 8.29
N LEU A 184 -8.27 18.37 8.91
CA LEU A 184 -6.83 18.08 8.88
C LEU A 184 -6.30 17.82 7.46
N ILE A 185 -7.02 17.07 6.62
CA ILE A 185 -6.57 16.76 5.24
C ILE A 185 -6.58 17.98 4.31
N THR A 186 -7.25 19.07 4.68
CA THR A 186 -7.26 20.32 3.91
C THR A 186 -6.19 21.32 4.36
N LEU A 187 -5.52 21.04 5.48
CA LEU A 187 -4.44 21.88 5.96
C LEU A 187 -3.18 21.69 5.12
N PRO A 188 -2.32 22.73 5.01
CA PRO A 188 -0.95 22.54 4.59
C PRO A 188 -0.24 21.48 5.44
N GLU A 189 0.66 20.70 4.84
CA GLU A 189 1.34 19.58 5.50
C GLU A 189 2.10 19.98 6.78
N ASP A 190 2.62 21.21 6.84
CA ASP A 190 3.35 21.77 7.98
C ASP A 190 2.46 22.58 8.96
N ALA A 191 1.15 22.60 8.74
CA ALA A 191 0.24 23.37 9.58
C ALA A 191 0.00 22.69 10.93
N THR A 192 -0.05 23.51 11.98
CA THR A 192 -0.50 23.04 13.29
C THR A 192 -2.03 22.86 13.30
N PRO A 193 -2.56 21.73 13.81
CA PRO A 193 -3.99 21.55 14.00
C PRO A 193 -4.61 22.69 14.83
N PRO A 194 -5.84 23.15 14.50
CA PRO A 194 -6.54 24.14 15.31
C PRO A 194 -6.77 23.66 16.75
N PRO A 195 -6.88 24.59 17.74
CA PRO A 195 -7.14 24.22 19.12
C PRO A 195 -8.40 23.36 19.28
N GLY A 196 -8.27 22.22 19.99
CA GLY A 196 -9.37 21.30 20.23
C GLY A 196 -9.57 20.23 19.15
N VAL A 197 -8.79 20.26 18.07
CA VAL A 197 -8.74 19.18 17.06
C VAL A 197 -7.64 18.20 17.48
N PRO A 198 -7.95 16.90 17.68
CA PRO A 198 -6.92 15.91 17.96
C PRO A 198 -5.93 15.81 16.79
N GLU A 199 -4.64 15.68 17.09
CA GLU A 199 -3.61 15.45 16.08
C GLU A 199 -3.81 14.09 15.40
N LEU A 200 -3.67 14.03 14.07
CA LEU A 200 -3.60 12.77 13.33
C LEU A 200 -2.12 12.45 13.09
N ILE A 201 -1.54 11.64 13.97
CA ILE A 201 -0.20 11.09 13.75
C ILE A 201 -0.33 9.98 12.71
N TYR A 202 0.16 10.22 11.50
CA TYR A 202 0.10 9.26 10.40
C TYR A 202 1.11 8.11 10.60
N GLN A 203 0.82 7.22 11.54
CA GLN A 203 1.61 6.03 11.83
C GLN A 203 0.73 4.78 11.70
N PRO A 204 0.62 4.19 10.49
CA PRO A 204 -0.19 3.01 10.27
C PRO A 204 0.30 1.83 11.11
N THR A 205 -0.66 1.06 11.64
CA THR A 205 -0.41 -0.19 12.39
C THR A 205 -0.70 -1.44 11.56
N ALA A 206 -1.39 -1.25 10.44
CA ALA A 206 -1.56 -2.21 9.36
C ALA A 206 -1.71 -1.42 8.07
N ALA A 207 -1.05 -1.83 6.99
CA ALA A 207 -1.19 -1.20 5.70
C ALA A 207 -0.91 -2.20 4.56
N ILE A 208 -1.54 -1.94 3.42
CA ILE A 208 -1.01 -2.40 2.13
C ILE A 208 -0.52 -1.18 1.36
N GLY A 209 0.55 -1.39 0.58
CA GLY A 209 0.97 -0.42 -0.42
C GLY A 209 -0.05 -0.33 -1.55
N ILE A 210 0.33 0.38 -2.60
CA ILE A 210 -0.54 0.65 -3.75
C ILE A 210 -1.03 -0.68 -4.35
N LEU A 211 -2.33 -0.78 -4.59
CA LEU A 211 -3.02 -1.92 -5.19
C LEU A 211 -3.79 -1.42 -6.41
N ALA A 212 -3.37 -1.85 -7.59
CA ALA A 212 -4.00 -1.46 -8.85
C ALA A 212 -5.45 -1.96 -8.93
N GLY A 213 -6.24 -1.34 -9.80
CA GLY A 213 -7.60 -1.80 -10.11
C GLY A 213 -7.61 -3.28 -10.51
N GLN A 214 -8.67 -3.98 -10.15
CA GLN A 214 -8.87 -5.41 -10.41
C GLN A 214 -7.82 -6.35 -9.79
N HIS A 215 -7.00 -5.88 -8.84
CA HIS A 215 -6.03 -6.71 -8.12
C HIS A 215 -6.52 -7.09 -6.73
N THR A 216 -5.90 -8.13 -6.18
CA THR A 216 -6.16 -8.65 -4.83
C THR A 216 -4.84 -8.85 -4.09
N SER A 217 -4.83 -8.53 -2.80
CA SER A 217 -3.75 -8.82 -1.87
C SER A 217 -4.31 -9.29 -0.54
N TRP A 218 -3.49 -9.93 0.28
CA TRP A 218 -3.86 -10.32 1.63
C TRP A 218 -2.89 -9.73 2.65
N LEU A 219 -3.44 -9.21 3.75
CA LEU A 219 -2.68 -8.63 4.83
C LEU A 219 -2.94 -9.39 6.13
N ASP A 220 -1.88 -9.75 6.84
CA ASP A 220 -2.00 -10.25 8.20
C ASP A 220 -2.05 -9.06 9.16
N VAL A 221 -3.14 -8.99 9.94
CA VAL A 221 -3.49 -7.86 10.78
C VAL A 221 -3.62 -8.31 12.23
N HIS A 222 -3.02 -7.56 13.15
CA HIS A 222 -3.21 -7.74 14.58
C HIS A 222 -3.28 -6.38 15.26
N LEU A 223 -4.49 -5.88 15.42
CA LEU A 223 -4.76 -4.58 16.05
C LEU A 223 -5.02 -4.76 17.54
N LYS A 224 -4.48 -3.83 18.34
CA LYS A 224 -4.81 -3.72 19.76
C LYS A 224 -6.22 -3.14 19.92
N PRO A 225 -6.89 -3.34 21.06
CA PRO A 225 -8.15 -2.66 21.35
C PRO A 225 -8.01 -1.14 21.20
N GLY A 226 -8.98 -0.50 20.54
CA GLY A 226 -8.93 0.92 20.21
C GLY A 226 -9.77 1.28 18.99
N ARG A 227 -9.82 2.58 18.69
CA ARG A 227 -10.47 3.13 17.49
C ARG A 227 -9.43 3.39 16.42
N TYR A 228 -9.77 3.10 15.17
CA TYR A 228 -8.89 3.31 14.03
C TYR A 228 -9.60 4.00 12.87
N LEU A 229 -8.79 4.63 12.04
CA LEU A 229 -9.15 5.16 10.74
C LEU A 229 -8.46 4.30 9.67
N ALA A 230 -9.24 3.59 8.85
CA ALA A 230 -8.77 3.06 7.58
C ALA A 230 -8.89 4.18 6.53
N VAL A 231 -7.81 4.50 5.81
CA VAL A 231 -7.76 5.65 4.90
C VAL A 231 -6.87 5.37 3.68
N CYS A 232 -7.22 5.94 2.53
CA CYS A 232 -6.39 6.00 1.33
C CYS A 232 -5.88 7.43 1.13
N MET A 233 -4.57 7.66 1.23
CA MET A 233 -3.97 8.98 1.01
C MET A 233 -3.36 9.13 -0.38
N LEU A 234 -3.43 8.08 -1.20
CA LEU A 234 -2.90 8.06 -2.56
C LEU A 234 -3.47 9.23 -3.38
N PRO A 235 -2.62 10.06 -4.02
CA PRO A 235 -3.08 11.21 -4.80
C PRO A 235 -3.23 10.92 -6.30
N PHE A 236 -3.04 9.66 -6.72
CA PHE A 236 -3.01 9.30 -8.14
C PHE A 236 -4.34 9.64 -8.82
N SER A 237 -4.22 10.13 -10.06
CA SER A 237 -5.31 10.57 -10.95
C SER A 237 -6.13 11.79 -10.49
N THR A 238 -6.19 12.09 -9.19
CA THR A 238 -6.89 13.26 -8.62
C THR A 238 -5.97 14.46 -8.40
N GLY A 239 -4.68 14.21 -8.11
CA GLY A 239 -3.70 15.24 -7.72
C GLY A 239 -3.80 15.66 -6.25
N TYR A 240 -4.65 14.99 -5.47
CA TYR A 240 -4.82 15.18 -4.03
C TYR A 240 -5.31 13.87 -3.38
N PRO A 241 -5.12 13.66 -2.07
CA PRO A 241 -5.46 12.39 -1.42
C PRO A 241 -6.91 11.93 -1.66
N HIS A 242 -7.13 10.67 -2.02
CA HIS A 242 -8.48 10.09 -2.19
C HIS A 242 -9.37 10.24 -0.94
N ALA A 243 -8.77 10.33 0.26
CA ALA A 243 -9.47 10.64 1.50
C ALA A 243 -10.28 11.95 1.43
N MET A 244 -9.84 12.94 0.64
CA MET A 244 -10.57 14.20 0.45
C MET A 244 -11.92 14.00 -0.25
N ASP A 245 -12.04 12.94 -1.05
CA ASP A 245 -13.29 12.55 -1.72
C ASP A 245 -14.07 11.48 -0.92
N GLY A 246 -13.69 11.23 0.34
CA GLY A 246 -14.43 10.33 1.24
C GLY A 246 -13.84 8.92 1.39
N MET A 247 -12.64 8.67 0.87
CA MET A 247 -12.02 7.34 0.91
C MET A 247 -11.39 7.00 2.26
N TYR A 248 -12.24 6.86 3.27
CA TYR A 248 -11.87 6.41 4.60
C TYR A 248 -13.03 5.71 5.31
N ARG A 249 -12.72 4.93 6.35
CA ARG A 249 -13.70 4.30 7.24
C ARG A 249 -13.17 4.24 8.66
N PHE A 250 -14.04 4.51 9.63
CA PHE A 250 -13.75 4.25 11.03
C PHE A 250 -14.05 2.79 11.37
N LEU A 251 -13.23 2.23 12.25
CA LEU A 251 -13.44 0.89 12.81
C LEU A 251 -13.02 0.85 14.28
N ASP A 252 -13.58 -0.10 15.01
CA ASP A 252 -13.35 -0.29 16.45
C ASP A 252 -12.87 -1.72 16.75
N VAL A 253 -11.91 -1.82 17.66
CA VAL A 253 -11.33 -3.10 18.11
C VAL A 253 -11.56 -3.26 19.60
N ALA A 254 -12.14 -4.39 20.00
CA ALA A 254 -12.43 -4.75 21.38
C ALA A 254 -11.37 -5.69 21.99
#